data_AF-A0A441H850-F1
#
_entry.id   AF-A0A441H850-F1
#
_cell.length_a   1.000
_cell.length_b   1.000
_cell.length_c   1.000
_cell.angle_alpha   90.00
_cell.angle_beta   90.00
_cell.angle_gamma   90.00
#
_symmetry.space_group_name_H-M   'P 1'
#
loop_
_entity.id
_entity.type
_entity.pdbx_description
1 polymer ?
#
loop_
_entity_poly.entity_id
_entity_poly.type
_entity_poly.pdbx_seq_one_letter_code
_entity_poly.pdbx_strand_id
1 'polypeptide(L)'
;MSDRRCSVKGRQPPGEHWTKLIRHTMEEPAWRDLSSAAQAAYPWFKLEWRGPDANNNGKIRLSVRQLGERMGVRRDTAAEAIQDLQRKGFLYQTEAGRLGVDGEGKSPTYEITELKMPGTEKEKDGRKLYRQWRLGHDFPVARSNANNPMGTNGARTKPRHENRDGPVTESGTKRAALS
;
A
#
# COMPACT_ATOMS: atom_id res chain seq x y z
N MET A 1 23.44 32.07 27.71
CA MET A 1 23.98 31.07 26.77
C MET A 1 23.79 29.68 27.37
N SER A 2 22.88 28.88 26.84
CA SER A 2 22.96 27.41 26.96
C SER A 2 22.07 26.78 25.90
N ASP A 3 22.70 26.37 24.81
CA ASP A 3 22.07 25.77 23.63
C ASP A 3 21.83 24.28 23.91
N ARG A 4 20.56 23.90 24.08
CA ARG A 4 20.14 22.50 24.24
C ARG A 4 20.14 21.83 22.86
N ARG A 5 21.27 21.28 22.46
CA ARG A 5 21.37 20.35 21.34
C ARG A 5 20.54 19.09 21.64
N CYS A 6 19.41 18.95 20.95
CA CYS A 6 18.69 17.68 20.86
C CYS A 6 19.62 16.64 20.21
N SER A 7 19.95 15.59 20.96
CA SER A 7 20.69 14.43 20.46
C SER A 7 19.83 13.69 19.43
N VAL A 8 20.19 13.82 18.15
CA VAL A 8 19.65 13.00 17.06
C VAL A 8 20.19 11.59 17.27
N LYS A 9 19.41 10.73 17.95
CA LYS A 9 19.75 9.30 18.10
C LYS A 9 19.93 8.70 16.70
N GLY A 10 21.12 8.16 16.48
CA GLY A 10 21.64 7.74 15.18
C GLY A 10 20.67 6.85 14.41
N ARG A 11 20.22 7.35 13.27
CA ARG A 11 19.75 6.50 12.18
C ARG A 11 20.97 5.73 11.71
N GLN A 12 21.00 4.42 11.89
CA GLN A 12 22.05 3.61 11.28
C GLN A 12 22.11 3.97 9.78
N PRO A 13 23.31 4.08 9.18
CA PRO A 13 23.44 4.23 7.74
C PRO A 13 22.62 3.12 7.08
N PRO A 14 22.04 3.35 5.89
CA PRO A 14 21.27 2.32 5.21
C PRO A 14 22.22 1.18 4.84
N GLY A 15 22.41 0.24 5.76
CA GLY A 15 22.98 -1.05 5.49
C GLY A 15 22.07 -1.79 4.53
N GLU A 16 22.60 -2.85 3.95
CA GLU A 16 21.85 -3.74 3.07
C GLU A 16 20.55 -4.19 3.76
N HIS A 17 19.41 -3.86 3.14
CA HIS A 17 18.09 -4.27 3.63
C HIS A 17 17.64 -5.51 2.87
N TRP A 18 17.64 -6.64 3.55
CA TRP A 18 17.28 -7.94 2.98
C TRP A 18 16.14 -8.57 3.79
N THR A 19 15.48 -9.55 3.19
CA THR A 19 14.43 -10.33 3.86
C THR A 19 14.55 -11.80 3.50
N LYS A 20 14.10 -12.69 4.40
CA LYS A 20 14.13 -14.14 4.19
C LYS A 20 12.88 -14.60 3.47
N LEU A 21 13.03 -15.36 2.39
CA LEU A 21 11.95 -16.16 1.82
C LEU A 21 12.22 -17.62 2.17
N ILE A 22 11.26 -18.25 2.84
CA ILE A 22 11.38 -19.64 3.29
C ILE A 22 10.91 -20.53 2.15
N ARG A 23 11.77 -21.44 1.69
CA ARG A 23 11.47 -22.38 0.60
C ARG A 23 10.17 -23.15 0.84
N HIS A 24 9.99 -23.68 2.05
CA HIS A 24 8.77 -24.41 2.41
C HIS A 24 7.50 -23.57 2.21
N THR A 25 7.54 -22.26 2.50
CA THR A 25 6.41 -21.34 2.25
C THR A 25 6.14 -21.14 0.76
N MET A 26 7.19 -21.15 -0.07
CA MET A 26 7.08 -21.04 -1.53
C MET A 26 6.59 -22.34 -2.19
N GLU A 27 6.76 -23.48 -1.52
CA GLU A 27 6.29 -24.78 -2.01
C GLU A 27 4.82 -25.05 -1.68
N GLU A 28 4.22 -24.26 -0.78
CA GLU A 28 2.81 -24.37 -0.42
C GLU A 28 1.90 -24.16 -1.64
N PRO A 29 0.77 -24.90 -1.75
CA PRO A 29 -0.19 -24.74 -2.85
C PRO A 29 -0.66 -23.30 -3.04
N ALA A 30 -0.88 -22.58 -1.92
CA ALA A 30 -1.29 -21.18 -1.94
C ALA A 30 -0.26 -20.27 -2.62
N TRP A 31 1.04 -20.54 -2.47
CA TRP A 31 2.08 -19.75 -3.14
C TRP A 31 2.10 -19.99 -4.65
N ARG A 32 1.90 -21.24 -5.06
CA ARG A 32 1.88 -21.61 -6.49
C ARG A 32 0.67 -21.02 -7.23
N ASP A 33 -0.45 -20.81 -6.53
CA ASP A 33 -1.66 -20.18 -7.07
C ASP A 33 -1.58 -18.64 -7.12
N LEU A 34 -0.60 -18.02 -6.45
CA LEU A 34 -0.41 -16.58 -6.54
C LEU A 34 -0.09 -16.15 -7.98
N SER A 35 -0.69 -15.04 -8.40
CA SER A 35 -0.24 -14.34 -9.59
C SER A 35 1.23 -13.93 -9.48
N SER A 36 1.92 -13.81 -10.61
CA SER A 36 3.32 -13.37 -10.67
C SER A 36 3.53 -12.01 -10.00
N ALA A 37 2.57 -11.10 -10.14
CA ALA A 37 2.58 -9.81 -9.46
C ALA A 37 2.48 -9.95 -7.93
N ALA A 38 1.64 -10.87 -7.43
CA ALA A 38 1.50 -11.11 -6.00
C ALA A 38 2.75 -11.78 -5.40
N GLN A 39 3.36 -12.73 -6.11
CA GLN A 39 4.65 -13.31 -5.72
C GLN A 39 5.76 -12.24 -5.62
N ALA A 40 5.81 -11.32 -6.58
CA ALA A 40 6.74 -10.19 -6.56
C ALA A 40 6.42 -9.14 -5.49
N ALA A 41 5.14 -8.99 -5.11
CA ALA A 41 4.71 -8.05 -4.07
C ALA A 41 5.09 -8.51 -2.66
N TYR A 42 5.06 -9.82 -2.38
CA TYR A 42 5.26 -10.35 -1.02
C TYR A 42 6.60 -9.95 -0.37
N PRO A 43 7.76 -10.01 -1.05
CA PRO A 43 9.03 -9.54 -0.50
C PRO A 43 9.00 -8.08 -0.05
N TRP A 44 8.32 -7.21 -0.80
CA TRP A 44 8.19 -5.79 -0.44
C TRP A 44 7.45 -5.57 0.88
N PHE A 45 6.47 -6.41 1.19
CA PHE A 45 5.82 -6.39 2.50
C PHE A 45 6.76 -6.87 3.61
N LYS A 46 7.51 -7.96 3.38
CA LYS A 46 8.48 -8.45 4.37
C LYS A 46 9.61 -7.46 4.63
N LEU A 47 9.99 -6.64 3.64
CA LEU A 47 10.95 -5.56 3.80
C LEU A 47 10.41 -4.39 4.64
N GLU A 48 9.09 -4.23 4.78
CA GLU A 48 8.52 -3.21 5.69
C GLU A 48 8.47 -3.68 7.15
N TRP A 49 8.73 -4.96 7.39
CA TRP A 49 8.78 -5.51 8.74
C TRP A 49 10.11 -5.21 9.42
N ARG A 50 10.06 -4.65 10.63
CA ARG A 50 11.24 -4.15 11.36
C ARG A 50 11.98 -5.20 12.19
N GLY A 51 11.61 -6.47 12.04
CA GLY A 51 12.22 -7.57 12.78
C GLY A 51 11.57 -7.87 14.14
N PRO A 52 12.08 -8.89 14.86
CA PRO A 52 11.49 -9.36 16.11
C PRO A 52 11.54 -8.35 17.27
N ASP A 53 12.63 -7.58 17.36
CA ASP A 53 12.88 -6.65 18.47
C ASP A 53 12.01 -5.39 18.39
N ALA A 54 11.62 -5.01 17.17
CA ALA A 54 10.77 -3.87 16.87
C ALA A 54 9.52 -4.29 16.08
N ASN A 55 8.87 -5.38 16.50
CA ASN A 55 7.81 -6.03 15.74
C ASN A 55 6.61 -5.10 15.45
N ASN A 56 6.50 -4.67 14.20
CA ASN A 56 5.39 -3.87 13.67
C ASN A 56 4.36 -4.72 12.90
N ASN A 57 4.38 -6.05 13.04
CA ASN A 57 3.41 -6.92 12.37
C ASN A 57 1.97 -6.55 12.81
N GLY A 58 1.07 -6.49 11.83
CA GLY A 58 -0.29 -5.95 12.00
C GLY A 58 -0.38 -4.42 11.94
N LYS A 59 0.75 -3.71 11.85
CA LYS A 59 0.82 -2.25 11.65
C LYS A 59 1.65 -1.88 10.41
N ILE A 60 1.92 -2.85 9.53
CA ILE A 60 2.68 -2.62 8.30
C ILE A 60 1.84 -1.77 7.35
N ARG A 61 2.38 -0.62 6.94
CA ARG A 61 1.71 0.33 6.05
C ARG A 61 2.47 0.40 4.73
N LEU A 62 1.97 -0.33 3.74
CA LEU A 62 2.44 -0.24 2.36
C LEU A 62 1.24 0.06 1.47
N SER A 63 1.15 1.29 0.97
CA SER A 63 0.04 1.69 0.12
C SER A 63 0.17 1.10 -1.28
N VAL A 64 -0.96 0.96 -1.98
CA VAL A 64 -1.02 0.53 -3.40
C VAL A 64 -0.09 1.38 -4.28
N ARG A 65 -0.02 2.69 -4.01
CA ARG A 65 0.82 3.62 -4.79
C ARG A 65 2.31 3.34 -4.59
N GLN A 66 2.73 3.23 -3.32
CA GLN A 66 4.11 2.90 -2.97
C GLN A 66 4.52 1.52 -3.49
N LEU A 67 3.64 0.52 -3.39
CA LEU A 67 3.91 -0.81 -3.94
C LEU A 67 4.07 -0.76 -5.47
N GLY A 68 3.17 -0.05 -6.17
CA GLY A 68 3.25 0.13 -7.61
C GLY A 68 4.55 0.80 -8.06
N GLU A 69 4.98 1.86 -7.36
CA GLU A 69 6.27 2.52 -7.61
C GLU A 69 7.46 1.59 -7.39
N ARG A 70 7.47 0.81 -6.30
CA ARG A 70 8.55 -0.14 -5.99
C ARG A 70 8.64 -1.31 -6.96
N MET A 71 7.49 -1.82 -7.39
CA MET A 71 7.41 -2.91 -8.36
C MET A 71 7.53 -2.45 -9.81
N GLY A 72 7.39 -1.15 -10.10
CA GLY A 72 7.34 -0.62 -11.45
C GLY A 72 6.06 -0.98 -12.21
N VAL A 73 4.94 -1.18 -11.51
CA VAL A 73 3.65 -1.59 -12.11
C VAL A 73 2.57 -0.53 -11.92
N ARG A 74 1.50 -0.64 -12.72
CA ARG A 74 0.31 0.21 -12.55
C ARG A 74 -0.34 -0.04 -11.19
N ARG A 75 -0.99 1.01 -10.66
CA ARG A 75 -1.68 0.97 -9.36
C ARG A 75 -2.74 -0.14 -9.30
N ASP A 76 -3.44 -0.38 -10.40
CA ASP A 76 -4.47 -1.42 -10.49
C ASP A 76 -3.85 -2.82 -10.29
N THR A 77 -2.70 -3.07 -10.93
CA THR A 77 -1.93 -4.33 -10.78
C THR A 77 -1.41 -4.49 -9.36
N ALA A 78 -0.89 -3.43 -8.75
CA ALA A 78 -0.45 -3.46 -7.36
C ALA A 78 -1.62 -3.72 -6.38
N ALA A 79 -2.80 -3.14 -6.66
CA ALA A 79 -3.99 -3.38 -5.87
C ALA A 79 -4.44 -4.85 -5.96
N GLU A 80 -4.47 -5.41 -7.17
CA GLU A 80 -4.80 -6.82 -7.37
C GLU A 80 -3.79 -7.76 -6.72
N ALA A 81 -2.49 -7.45 -6.78
CA ALA A 81 -1.44 -8.22 -6.11
C ALA A 81 -1.66 -8.28 -4.59
N ILE A 82 -2.02 -7.15 -3.96
CA ILE A 82 -2.35 -7.11 -2.53
C ILE A 82 -3.59 -7.94 -2.22
N GLN A 83 -4.64 -7.83 -3.03
CA GLN A 83 -5.86 -8.62 -2.83
C GLN A 83 -5.57 -10.12 -2.99
N ASP A 84 -4.72 -10.50 -3.94
CA ASP A 84 -4.35 -11.89 -4.17
C ASP A 84 -3.62 -12.47 -2.97
N LEU A 85 -2.65 -11.73 -2.42
CA LEU A 85 -1.98 -12.12 -1.16
C LEU A 85 -2.97 -12.29 0.00
N GLN A 86 -4.05 -11.51 0.04
CA GLN A 86 -5.11 -11.69 1.04
C GLN A 86 -5.97 -12.93 0.75
N ARG A 87 -6.41 -13.14 -0.50
CA ARG A 87 -7.18 -14.33 -0.92
C ARG A 87 -6.46 -15.63 -0.58
N LYS A 88 -5.13 -15.66 -0.76
CA LYS A 88 -4.27 -16.81 -0.46
C LYS A 88 -3.85 -16.87 1.02
N GLY A 89 -4.17 -15.88 1.84
CA GLY A 89 -3.89 -15.89 3.27
C GLY A 89 -2.42 -15.60 3.64
N PHE A 90 -1.64 -14.94 2.78
CA PHE A 90 -0.29 -14.44 3.09
C PHE A 90 -0.34 -13.09 3.81
N LEU A 91 -1.34 -12.27 3.49
CA LEU A 91 -1.62 -11.01 4.14
C LEU A 91 -3.00 -11.02 4.79
N TYR A 92 -3.11 -10.38 5.94
CA TYR A 92 -4.39 -10.09 6.57
C TYR A 92 -4.49 -8.58 6.82
N GLN A 93 -5.57 -7.95 6.38
CA GLN A 93 -5.80 -6.53 6.65
C GLN A 93 -6.30 -6.36 8.09
N THR A 94 -5.53 -5.66 8.93
CA THR A 94 -5.88 -5.43 10.34
C THR A 94 -6.70 -4.16 10.53
N GLU A 95 -6.42 -3.11 9.76
CA GLU A 95 -7.20 -1.87 9.75
C GLU A 95 -7.48 -1.47 8.30
N ALA A 96 -8.75 -1.18 8.00
CA ALA A 96 -9.14 -0.59 6.73
C ALA A 96 -8.59 0.84 6.60
N GLY A 97 -8.31 1.24 5.35
CA GLY A 97 -7.97 2.63 5.07
C GLY A 97 -9.16 3.54 5.38
N ARG A 98 -8.90 4.68 6.04
CA ARG A 98 -9.95 5.66 6.40
C ARG A 98 -9.53 7.06 5.98
N LEU A 99 -10.47 7.84 5.47
CA LEU A 99 -10.30 9.28 5.29
C LEU A 99 -10.37 9.93 6.68
N GLY A 100 -9.28 10.56 7.11
CA GLY A 100 -9.27 11.36 8.33
C GLY A 100 -10.22 12.56 8.19
N VAL A 101 -10.70 13.05 9.33
CA VAL A 101 -11.54 14.26 9.39
C VAL A 101 -10.84 15.49 8.82
N ASP A 102 -9.50 15.53 8.91
CA ASP A 102 -8.64 16.59 8.37
C ASP A 102 -8.25 16.36 6.89
N GLY A 103 -8.88 15.40 6.21
CA GLY A 103 -8.56 15.06 4.81
C GLY A 103 -7.31 14.19 4.61
N GLU A 104 -6.56 13.90 5.67
CA GLU A 104 -5.44 12.95 5.62
C GLU A 104 -5.96 11.51 5.57
N GLY A 105 -5.85 10.89 4.39
CA GLY A 105 -6.16 9.48 4.22
C GLY A 105 -5.13 8.59 4.94
N LYS A 106 -5.59 7.76 5.87
CA LYS A 106 -4.76 6.71 6.48
C LYS A 106 -4.74 5.49 5.59
N SER A 107 -3.54 5.07 5.18
CA SER A 107 -3.33 3.80 4.48
C SER A 107 -3.74 2.61 5.35
N PRO A 108 -4.29 1.55 4.74
CA PRO A 108 -4.60 0.31 5.45
C PRO A 108 -3.34 -0.28 6.10
N THR A 109 -3.55 -1.02 7.19
CA THR A 109 -2.49 -1.78 7.85
C THR A 109 -2.63 -3.26 7.58
N TYR A 110 -1.49 -3.93 7.50
CA TYR A 110 -1.42 -5.35 7.18
C TYR A 110 -0.64 -6.11 8.25
N GLU A 111 -1.08 -7.35 8.44
CA GLU A 111 -0.39 -8.44 9.09
C GLU A 111 0.19 -9.36 8.01
N ILE A 112 1.46 -9.72 8.14
CA ILE A 112 2.07 -10.84 7.42
C ILE A 112 1.78 -12.09 8.26
N THR A 113 0.95 -12.98 7.73
CA THR A 113 0.43 -14.14 8.48
C THR A 113 1.50 -15.18 8.78
N GLU A 114 2.59 -15.19 8.00
CA GLU A 114 3.79 -16.01 8.26
C GLU A 114 4.48 -15.61 9.58
N LEU A 115 4.39 -14.34 9.97
CA LEU A 115 5.13 -13.78 11.10
C LEU A 115 4.28 -13.75 12.37
N LYS A 116 4.96 -13.82 13.52
CA LYS A 116 4.31 -13.66 14.82
C LYS A 116 3.73 -12.25 15.01
N MET A 117 2.60 -12.17 15.68
CA MET A 117 2.03 -10.90 16.13
C MET A 117 2.80 -10.34 17.35
N PRO A 118 2.82 -9.01 17.54
CA PRO A 118 3.40 -8.41 18.75
C PRO A 118 2.58 -8.79 19.99
N GLY A 119 3.26 -9.09 21.10
CA GLY A 119 2.62 -9.42 22.38
C GLY A 119 2.18 -10.88 22.53
N THR A 120 2.39 -11.72 21.51
CA THR A 120 2.15 -13.17 21.62
C THR A 120 3.31 -13.87 22.35
N GLU A 121 3.01 -14.96 23.05
CA GLU A 121 4.01 -15.84 23.68
C GLU A 121 5.11 -16.27 22.70
N LYS A 122 6.32 -16.52 23.23
CA LYS A 122 7.52 -16.81 22.41
C LYS A 122 7.38 -18.07 21.55
N GLU A 123 6.57 -19.03 22.00
CA GLU A 123 6.39 -20.34 21.37
C GLU A 123 5.31 -20.33 20.27
N LYS A 124 4.47 -19.29 20.22
CA LYS A 124 3.36 -19.23 19.30
C LYS A 124 3.78 -18.63 17.96
N ASP A 125 3.65 -19.46 16.93
CA ASP A 125 3.97 -19.13 15.54
C ASP A 125 2.98 -18.12 14.93
N GLY A 126 3.28 -17.62 13.73
CA GLY A 126 2.32 -16.84 12.93
C GLY A 126 1.06 -17.64 12.59
N ARG A 127 -0.02 -16.94 12.21
CA ARG A 127 -1.31 -17.58 11.86
C ARG A 127 -1.20 -18.53 10.67
N LYS A 128 -0.31 -18.23 9.72
CA LYS A 128 -0.03 -19.02 8.51
C LYS A 128 -1.29 -19.46 7.76
N LEU A 129 -2.21 -18.52 7.53
CA LEU A 129 -3.51 -18.78 6.89
C LEU A 129 -3.37 -19.45 5.52
N TYR A 130 -2.28 -19.17 4.79
CA TYR A 130 -1.93 -19.82 3.53
C TYR A 130 -1.84 -21.35 3.61
N ARG A 131 -1.60 -21.95 4.79
CA ARG A 131 -1.63 -23.41 4.98
C ARG A 131 -3.04 -24.00 5.01
N GLN A 132 -4.03 -23.17 5.32
CA GLN A 132 -5.44 -23.55 5.38
C GLN A 132 -6.16 -23.28 4.05
N TRP A 133 -5.54 -22.50 3.17
CA TRP A 133 -6.07 -22.19 1.84
C TRP A 133 -6.21 -23.46 1.00
N ARG A 134 -7.26 -23.51 0.17
CA ARG A 134 -7.51 -24.58 -0.80
C ARG A 134 -7.93 -23.97 -2.12
N LEU A 135 -7.64 -24.65 -3.22
CA LEU A 135 -8.04 -24.22 -4.56
C LEU A 135 -9.56 -23.99 -4.62
N GLY A 136 -9.98 -22.81 -5.08
CA GLY A 136 -11.39 -22.40 -5.15
C GLY A 136 -11.99 -21.92 -3.82
N HIS A 137 -11.25 -21.99 -2.71
CA HIS A 137 -11.67 -21.52 -1.39
C HIS A 137 -10.77 -20.37 -0.93
N ASP A 138 -10.88 -19.25 -1.62
CA ASP A 138 -10.18 -18.01 -1.28
C ASP A 138 -10.71 -17.38 0.01
N PHE A 139 -9.82 -16.79 0.80
CA PHE A 139 -10.20 -15.98 1.95
C PHE A 139 -10.92 -14.70 1.50
N PRO A 140 -11.87 -14.19 2.29
CA PRO A 140 -12.57 -12.95 1.98
C PRO A 140 -11.61 -11.76 2.00
N VAL A 141 -11.72 -10.90 0.99
CA VAL A 141 -10.93 -9.68 0.86
C VAL A 141 -11.82 -8.46 1.07
N ALA A 142 -11.39 -7.55 1.94
CA ALA A 142 -12.06 -6.28 2.11
C ALA A 142 -11.85 -5.40 0.86
N ARG A 143 -12.86 -5.36 0.00
CA ARG A 143 -12.91 -4.46 -1.16
C ARG A 143 -13.70 -3.21 -0.79
N SER A 144 -13.15 -2.03 -1.09
CA SER A 144 -13.95 -0.81 -1.11
C SER A 144 -14.93 -0.93 -2.27
N ASN A 145 -16.23 -1.00 -1.96
CA ASN A 145 -17.26 -0.96 -2.99
C ASN A 145 -17.14 0.36 -3.76
N ALA A 146 -17.39 0.31 -5.07
CA ALA A 146 -17.57 1.53 -5.83
C ALA A 146 -18.76 2.30 -5.21
N ASN A 147 -18.58 3.60 -4.92
CA ASN A 147 -19.66 4.44 -4.39
C ASN A 147 -20.87 4.56 -5.35
N ASN A 148 -20.73 4.06 -6.59
CA ASN A 148 -21.80 4.01 -7.58
C ASN A 148 -21.79 2.66 -8.32
N PRO A 149 -22.33 1.59 -7.72
CA PRO A 149 -22.26 0.23 -8.27
C PRO A 149 -23.22 0.02 -9.46
N MET A 150 -24.29 0.82 -9.56
CA MET A 150 -25.31 0.72 -10.63
C MET A 150 -25.10 1.70 -11.78
N GLY A 151 -24.11 2.59 -11.70
CA GLY A 151 -23.72 3.42 -12.83
C GLY A 151 -24.86 4.18 -13.50
N THR A 152 -25.81 4.79 -12.78
CA THR A 152 -26.76 5.74 -13.41
C THR A 152 -26.03 6.98 -13.96
N ASN A 153 -24.83 7.24 -13.44
CA ASN A 153 -23.88 8.23 -13.99
C ASN A 153 -22.80 7.60 -14.89
N GLY A 154 -22.94 6.31 -15.23
CA GLY A 154 -22.06 5.60 -16.16
C GLY A 154 -22.21 6.21 -17.55
N ALA A 155 -21.07 6.55 -18.17
CA ALA A 155 -20.93 7.26 -19.44
C ALA A 155 -21.16 8.79 -19.45
N ARG A 156 -21.34 9.46 -18.30
CA ARG A 156 -20.95 10.87 -18.23
C ARG A 156 -19.49 10.92 -17.85
N THR A 157 -18.65 10.95 -18.88
CA THR A 157 -17.47 11.81 -18.95
C THR A 157 -17.64 12.87 -17.88
N LYS A 158 -16.82 12.84 -16.80
CA LYS A 158 -16.65 14.08 -16.01
C LYS A 158 -16.50 15.15 -17.08
N PRO A 159 -17.31 16.22 -17.15
CA PRO A 159 -17.01 17.27 -18.09
C PRO A 159 -15.54 17.56 -17.82
N ARG A 160 -14.69 17.31 -18.84
CA ARG A 160 -13.34 17.85 -18.81
C ARG A 160 -13.61 19.29 -18.45
N HIS A 161 -12.99 19.78 -17.38
CA HIS A 161 -12.96 21.21 -17.18
C HIS A 161 -12.39 21.72 -18.50
N GLU A 162 -13.27 22.24 -19.35
CA GLU A 162 -12.88 23.08 -20.45
C GLU A 162 -12.11 24.14 -19.68
N ASN A 163 -10.80 24.18 -19.87
CA ASN A 163 -10.08 25.42 -19.69
C ASN A 163 -10.87 26.36 -20.60
N ARG A 164 -11.83 27.06 -20.02
CA ARG A 164 -12.36 28.28 -20.60
C ARG A 164 -11.11 29.12 -20.66
N ASP A 165 -10.55 29.20 -21.86
CA ASP A 165 -9.72 30.30 -22.29
C ASP A 165 -10.50 31.55 -21.90
N GLY A 166 -10.24 32.04 -20.68
CA GLY A 166 -10.67 33.36 -20.30
C GLY A 166 -10.06 34.30 -21.33
N PRO A 167 -10.79 35.31 -21.81
CA PRO A 167 -10.21 36.28 -22.71
C PRO A 167 -8.94 36.81 -22.04
N VAL A 168 -7.80 36.55 -22.67
CA VAL A 168 -6.56 37.27 -22.37
C VAL A 168 -6.94 38.73 -22.55
N THR A 169 -7.08 39.46 -21.45
CA THR A 169 -7.09 40.91 -21.51
C THR A 169 -5.71 41.32 -22.00
N GLU A 170 -5.59 41.52 -23.31
CA GLU A 170 -4.47 42.21 -23.93
C GLU A 170 -4.45 43.64 -23.38
N SER A 171 -3.68 43.87 -22.32
CA SER A 171 -3.33 45.21 -21.88
C SER A 171 -2.29 45.79 -22.84
N GLY A 172 -2.77 46.24 -24.01
CA GLY A 172 -2.01 47.07 -24.94
C GLY A 172 -1.92 48.50 -24.43
N THR A 173 -0.77 48.90 -23.89
CA THR A 173 -0.45 50.30 -23.61
C THR A 173 -0.24 51.05 -24.92
N LYS A 174 -1.25 51.80 -25.38
CA LYS A 174 -1.07 52.79 -26.46
C LYS A 174 -0.17 53.91 -25.94
N ARG A 175 1.08 53.99 -26.40
CA ARG A 175 1.84 55.24 -26.36
C ARG A 175 1.42 56.08 -27.55
N ALA A 176 0.66 57.14 -27.27
CA ALA A 176 0.39 58.21 -28.20
C ALA A 176 1.70 58.88 -28.62
N ALA A 177 1.85 59.13 -29.92
CA ALA A 177 2.87 60.03 -30.45
C ALA A 177 2.57 61.44 -29.93
N LEU A 178 3.56 62.05 -29.27
CA LEU A 178 3.63 63.50 -29.09
C LEU A 178 4.33 64.06 -30.34
N SER A 179 3.73 65.11 -30.89
CA SER A 179 4.19 65.92 -32.03
C SER A 179 5.61 66.44 -31.87
#